data_AF-A0A0H5CL47-F1
#
_entry.id   AF-A0A0H5CL47-F1
#
_cell.length_a   1.000
_cell.length_b   1.000
_cell.length_c   1.000
_cell.angle_alpha   90.00
_cell.angle_beta   90.00
_cell.angle_gamma   90.00
#
_symmetry.space_group_name_H-M   'P 1'
#
loop_
_entity.id
_entity.type
_entity.pdbx_description
1 polymer ?
#
loop_
_entity_poly.entity_id
_entity_poly.type
_entity_poly.pdbx_seq_one_letter_code
_entity_poly.pdbx_strand_id
1 'polypeptide(L)' 'MDTMINPAELHEIVSEHVITMPAYEDRFWAIVDNAQIDRSSATRMLDVAVDWIANGRGELVDPYALALTWMPR' A
#
# COMPACT_ATOMS: atom_id res chain seq x y z
N MET A 1 3.11 -8.34 -28.39
CA MET A 1 3.50 -6.92 -28.40
C MET A 1 3.99 -6.62 -27.00
N ASP A 2 5.29 -6.76 -26.78
CA ASP A 2 5.94 -6.33 -25.53
C ASP A 2 5.96 -4.81 -25.54
N THR A 3 5.07 -4.20 -24.77
CA THR A 3 5.11 -2.76 -24.51
C THR A 3 6.35 -2.50 -23.67
N MET A 4 7.47 -2.20 -24.32
CA MET A 4 8.67 -1.69 -23.64
C MET A 4 8.28 -0.36 -23.00
N ILE A 5 7.96 -0.37 -21.71
CA ILE A 5 7.66 0.85 -20.95
C ILE A 5 8.92 1.72 -20.98
N ASN A 6 8.75 2.98 -21.41
CA ASN A 6 9.82 3.96 -21.39
C ASN A 6 10.25 4.21 -19.93
N PRO A 7 11.53 4.03 -19.56
CA PRO A 7 12.00 4.26 -18.20
C PRO A 7 11.68 5.66 -17.65
N ALA A 8 11.59 6.68 -18.50
CA ALA A 8 11.22 8.03 -18.08
C ALA A 8 9.74 8.14 -17.68
N GLU A 9 8.84 7.51 -18.44
CA GLU A 9 7.41 7.44 -18.12
C GLU A 9 7.19 6.60 -16.85
N LEU A 10 7.94 5.51 -16.70
CA LEU A 10 7.89 4.70 -15.47
C LEU A 10 8.37 5.52 -14.26
N HIS A 11 9.44 6.30 -14.40
CA HIS A 11 9.97 7.14 -13.34
C HIS A 11 8.98 8.23 -12.92
N GLU A 12 8.28 8.85 -13.88
CA GLU A 12 7.24 9.85 -13.61
C GLU A 12 6.06 9.23 -12.84
N ILE A 13 5.51 8.11 -13.32
CA ILE A 13 4.42 7.38 -12.67
C ILE A 13 4.80 6.97 -11.24
N VAL A 14 6.01 6.41 -11.07
CA VAL A 14 6.50 6.01 -9.74
C VAL A 14 6.67 7.23 -8.83
N SER A 15 7.20 8.34 -9.35
CA SER A 15 7.41 9.58 -8.57
C SER A 15 6.10 10.20 -8.10
N GLU A 16 5.09 10.28 -8.97
CA GLU A 16 3.74 10.74 -8.59
C GLU A 16 3.13 9.85 -7.51
N HIS A 17 3.30 8.52 -7.65
CA HIS A 17 2.82 7.58 -6.66
C HIS A 17 3.51 7.78 -5.30
N VAL A 18 4.84 7.92 -5.28
CA VAL A 18 5.63 8.17 -4.07
C VAL A 18 5.23 9.48 -3.38
N ILE A 19 4.97 10.55 -4.14
CA ILE A 19 4.54 11.85 -3.58
C ILE A 19 3.19 11.72 -2.86
N THR A 20 2.31 10.84 -3.33
CA THR A 20 0.97 10.65 -2.74
C THR A 20 0.95 9.67 -1.57
N MET A 21 2.00 8.83 -1.41
CA MET A 21 2.08 7.82 -0.34
C MET A 21 1.89 8.37 1.08
N PRO A 22 2.46 9.53 1.48
CA PRO A 22 2.23 10.07 2.82
C PRO A 22 0.75 10.34 3.11
N ALA A 23 -0.01 10.81 2.12
CA ALA A 23 -1.45 11.06 2.28
C ALA A 23 -2.25 9.75 2.41
N TYR A 24 -1.81 8.66 1.79
CA TYR A 24 -2.39 7.34 1.97
C TYR A 24 -2.07 6.75 3.35
N GLU A 25 -0.84 6.95 3.81
CA GLU A 25 -0.41 6.54 5.15
C GLU A 25 -1.21 7.26 6.25
N ASP A 26 -1.36 8.58 6.16
CA ASP A 26 -2.15 9.36 7.11
C ASP A 26 -3.61 8.87 7.17
N ARG A 27 -4.21 8.59 6.00
CA ARG A 27 -5.57 8.05 5.91
C ARG A 27 -5.68 6.65 6.51
N PHE A 28 -4.70 5.79 6.26
CA PHE A 28 -4.63 4.45 6.83
C PHE A 28 -4.63 4.51 8.36
N TRP A 29 -3.75 5.32 8.95
CA TRP A 29 -3.68 5.45 10.41
C TRP A 29 -4.94 6.07 11.01
N ALA A 30 -5.56 7.04 10.32
CA ALA A 30 -6.85 7.58 10.75
C ALA A 30 -7.94 6.50 10.79
N ILE A 31 -7.98 5.56 9.83
CA ILE A 31 -8.94 4.44 9.84
C ILE A 31 -8.64 3.48 11.00
N VAL A 32 -7.38 3.09 11.17
CA VAL A 32 -6.92 2.20 12.26
C VAL A 32 -7.29 2.78 13.63
N ASP A 33 -7.04 4.07 13.85
CA ASP A 33 -7.34 4.75 15.11
C ASP A 33 -8.85 4.82 15.38
N ASN A 34 -9.64 5.18 14.36
CA ASN A 34 -11.10 5.26 14.49
C ASN A 34 -11.75 3.90 14.74
N ALA A 35 -11.18 2.84 14.17
CA ALA A 35 -11.62 1.45 14.40
C ALA A 35 -11.08 0.87 15.71
N GLN A 36 -10.32 1.63 16.50
CA GLN A 36 -9.68 1.19 17.75
C GLN A 36 -8.81 -0.07 17.55
N ILE A 37 -8.22 -0.22 16.36
CA ILE A 37 -7.35 -1.33 16.04
C ILE A 37 -5.99 -1.06 16.66
N ASP A 38 -5.43 -2.09 17.31
CA ASP A 38 -4.07 -2.01 17.84
C ASP A 38 -3.08 -1.70 16.71
N ARG A 39 -2.36 -0.57 16.86
CA ARG A 39 -1.41 -0.11 15.84
C ARG A 39 -0.31 -1.13 15.57
N SER A 40 0.16 -1.87 16.58
CA SER A 40 1.18 -2.92 16.36
C SER A 40 0.64 -4.09 15.53
N SER A 41 -0.63 -4.45 15.71
CA SER A 41 -1.31 -5.40 14.85
C SER A 41 -1.47 -4.88 13.42
N ALA A 42 -1.89 -3.62 13.26
CA ALA A 42 -2.03 -2.99 11.96
C ALA A 42 -0.68 -2.87 11.22
N THR A 43 0.40 -2.53 11.92
CA THR A 43 1.77 -2.52 11.37
C THR A 43 2.16 -3.89 10.83
N ARG A 44 1.95 -4.97 11.60
CA ARG A 44 2.27 -6.33 11.13
C ARG A 44 1.47 -6.72 9.89
N MET A 45 0.20 -6.31 9.81
CA MET A 45 -0.62 -6.53 8.62
C MET A 45 -0.09 -5.74 7.42
N LEU A 46 0.35 -4.50 7.64
CA LEU A 46 0.96 -3.67 6.59
C LEU A 46 2.29 -4.27 6.10
N ASP A 47 3.13 -4.78 6.99
CA ASP A 47 4.39 -5.44 6.63
C ASP A 47 4.14 -6.66 5.72
N VAL A 48 3.13 -7.47 6.05
CA VAL A 48 2.73 -8.62 5.23
C VAL A 48 2.19 -8.17 3.87
N ALA A 49 1.42 -7.08 3.82
CA ALA A 49 0.90 -6.54 2.57
C ALA A 49 2.04 -6.05 1.64
N VAL A 50 3.03 -5.35 2.19
CA VAL A 50 4.23 -4.91 1.46
C VAL A 50 5.02 -6.12 0.94
N ASP A 51 5.25 -7.12 1.78
CA ASP A 51 5.95 -8.35 1.37
C ASP A 51 5.21 -9.10 0.26
N TRP A 52 3.89 -9.22 0.35
CA TRP A 52 3.10 -9.89 -0.68
C TRP A 52 3.15 -9.16 -2.02
N ILE A 53 3.07 -7.82 -2.01
CA ILE A 53 3.17 -7.01 -3.23
C ILE A 53 4.58 -7.14 -3.83
N ALA A 54 5.61 -7.04 -3.00
CA ALA A 54 7.00 -7.20 -3.44
C ALA A 54 7.27 -8.58 -4.08
N ASN A 55 6.57 -9.63 -3.62
CA ASN A 55 6.70 -10.99 -4.13
C ASN A 55 5.64 -11.37 -5.20
N GLY A 56 4.84 -10.41 -5.69
CA GLY A 56 3.82 -10.65 -6.72
C GLY A 56 2.65 -11.52 -6.29
N ARG A 57 2.36 -11.56 -4.98
CA ARG A 57 1.27 -12.33 -4.36
C ARG A 57 0.04 -11.48 -3.99
N GLY A 58 0.15 -10.16 -4.05
CA GLY A 58 -0.96 -9.24 -3.80
C GLY A 58 -1.87 -9.08 -5.02
N GLU A 59 -3.19 -9.14 -4.82
CA GLU A 59 -4.18 -8.75 -5.85
C GLU A 59 -4.25 -7.22 -6.04
N LEU A 60 -3.69 -6.46 -5.10
CA LEU A 60 -3.61 -5.00 -5.09
C LEU A 60 -2.15 -4.56 -5.11
N VAL A 61 -1.86 -3.40 -5.73
CA VAL A 61 -0.55 -2.72 -5.68
C VAL A 61 -0.48 -1.66 -4.57
N ASP A 62 -1.53 -1.56 -3.75
CA ASP A 62 -1.62 -0.65 -2.62
C ASP A 62 -1.55 -1.44 -1.29
N PRO A 63 -0.43 -1.37 -0.55
CA PRO A 63 -0.28 -2.11 0.70
C PRO A 63 -1.24 -1.63 1.80
N TYR A 64 -1.63 -0.36 1.82
CA TYR A 64 -2.56 0.18 2.81
C TYR A 64 -3.97 -0.36 2.57
N ALA A 65 -4.43 -0.32 1.32
CA ALA A 65 -5.72 -0.89 0.96
C ALA A 65 -5.77 -2.40 1.24
N LEU A 66 -4.71 -3.12 0.89
CA LEU A 66 -4.63 -4.56 1.12
C LEU A 66 -4.67 -4.90 2.61
N ALA A 67 -3.87 -4.23 3.44
CA ALA A 67 -3.88 -4.43 4.89
C ALA A 67 -5.27 -4.16 5.50
N LEU A 68 -5.97 -3.11 5.06
CA LEU A 68 -7.33 -2.79 5.51
C LEU A 68 -8.34 -3.89 5.19
N THR A 69 -8.17 -4.67 4.11
CA THR A 69 -9.08 -5.80 3.80
C THR A 69 -9.01 -6.93 4.82
N TRP A 70 -7.90 -7.04 5.56
CA TRP A 70 -7.67 -8.09 6.55
C TRP A 70 -8.03 -7.66 7.96
N MET A 71 -8.30 -6.37 8.17
CA MET A 71 -8.61 -5.83 9.47
C MET A 71 -10.02 -6.24 9.93
N PRO A 72 -10.20 -6.55 11.22
CA PRO A 72 -11.52 -6.72 11.80
C PRO A 72 -12.30 -5.39 11.67
N ARG A 73 -13.59 -5.50 11.34
CA ARG A 73 -14.52 -4.37 11.25
C ARG A 73 -15.19 -4.06 12.58
#